data_AF-A0AAE1HGS1-F1
#
_entry.id   AF-A0AAE1HGS1-F1
#
_cell.length_a   1.000
_cell.length_b   1.000
_cell.length_c   1.000
_cell.angle_alpha   90.00
_cell.angle_beta   90.00
_cell.angle_gamma   90.00
#
_symmetry.space_group_name_H-M   'P 1'
#
loop_
_entity.id
_entity.type
_entity.pdbx_description
1 polymer ?
#
loop_
_entity_poly.entity_id
_entity_poly.type
_entity_poly.pdbx_seq_one_letter_code
_entity_poly.pdbx_strand_id
1 'polypeptide(L)'
;MGNSNDGADEDETTEGSKWSPNAALRVVANANKTPRASTIQELQERLEACKAKKAQGYRDLVTKKNLKSKLKKAEKKRKKADERNLKHKQMKLEPSKPVFNSEGKMVFSKFDFSEIGSHKEEKKKKKELKDPRKILEKLKEKKETLKKLKDEGQEAKVLELKQKEAWSNAFKKAEGVKIKDDPELLKKTLKREETKKKRSAKQWASREHTKKKALSDKVQKRESNIQARKDQMKNKKRAKAIKKGRIVPGF
;
A
#
# COMPACT_ATOMS: atom_id res chain seq x y z
N MET A 1 69.75 -28.51 -27.46
CA MET A 1 69.08 -27.38 -28.14
C MET A 1 68.13 -26.80 -27.10
N GLY A 2 68.51 -25.82 -26.28
CA GLY A 2 69.07 -24.54 -26.70
C GLY A 2 67.92 -23.68 -27.19
N ASN A 3 67.22 -23.00 -26.28
CA ASN A 3 67.01 -21.56 -26.39
C ASN A 3 66.40 -20.99 -25.11
N SER A 4 67.21 -20.11 -24.51
CA SER A 4 66.92 -19.16 -23.45
C SER A 4 66.12 -17.96 -23.97
N ASN A 5 65.80 -17.06 -23.04
CA ASN A 5 65.37 -15.67 -23.17
C ASN A 5 63.90 -15.39 -23.49
N ASP A 6 63.25 -14.38 -22.91
CA ASP A 6 63.48 -13.50 -21.75
C ASP A 6 62.23 -12.61 -21.70
N GLY A 7 61.82 -12.11 -20.54
CA GLY A 7 60.80 -11.06 -20.49
C GLY A 7 60.04 -10.91 -19.18
N ALA A 8 60.75 -10.38 -18.18
CA ALA A 8 60.33 -9.52 -17.05
C ALA A 8 58.82 -9.36 -16.75
N ASP A 9 58.43 -9.55 -15.47
CA ASP A 9 58.09 -8.41 -14.61
C ASP A 9 57.90 -8.84 -13.14
N GLU A 10 58.42 -7.99 -12.28
CA GLU A 10 58.47 -7.96 -10.82
C GLU A 10 57.07 -7.91 -10.15
N ASP A 11 56.93 -8.47 -8.93
CA ASP A 11 56.40 -7.78 -7.73
C ASP A 11 56.29 -8.75 -6.53
N GLU A 12 56.71 -8.25 -5.37
CA GLU A 12 56.93 -8.93 -4.11
C GLU A 12 55.66 -9.16 -3.26
N THR A 13 55.72 -10.23 -2.45
CA THR A 13 55.18 -10.42 -1.09
C THR A 13 54.03 -9.53 -0.54
N THR A 14 52.98 -10.16 0.02
CA THR A 14 52.68 -10.20 1.48
C THR A 14 51.23 -10.65 1.74
N GLU A 15 51.04 -11.89 2.22
CA GLU A 15 49.75 -12.34 2.76
C GLU A 15 49.58 -11.91 4.23
N GLY A 16 48.96 -10.74 4.42
CA GLY A 16 48.49 -10.24 5.71
C GLY A 16 47.08 -10.72 6.07
N SER A 17 47.01 -11.53 7.12
CA SER A 17 45.81 -12.08 7.77
C SER A 17 44.67 -11.08 7.99
N LYS A 18 43.48 -11.34 7.41
CA LYS A 18 42.24 -10.58 7.66
C LYS A 18 41.48 -11.15 8.86
N TRP A 19 41.52 -10.41 9.97
CA TRP A 19 40.62 -10.57 11.12
C TRP A 19 39.15 -10.53 10.66
N SER A 20 38.41 -11.63 10.84
CA SER A 20 36.97 -11.69 10.55
C SER A 20 36.15 -11.51 11.84
N PRO A 21 35.31 -10.47 11.97
CA PRO A 21 34.61 -10.12 13.21
C PRO A 21 33.50 -11.12 13.62
N ASN A 22 33.32 -12.21 12.86
CA ASN A 22 32.28 -13.22 13.10
C ASN A 22 32.72 -14.42 13.95
N ALA A 23 33.99 -14.49 14.38
CA ALA A 23 34.45 -15.58 15.23
C ALA A 23 33.89 -15.49 16.66
N ALA A 24 33.83 -14.29 17.24
CA ALA A 24 33.35 -14.07 18.61
C ALA A 24 31.85 -14.37 18.78
N LEU A 25 31.00 -14.11 17.77
CA LEU A 25 29.57 -14.44 17.83
C LEU A 25 29.30 -15.95 17.74
N ARG A 26 30.20 -16.75 17.15
CA ARG A 26 30.06 -18.21 17.08
C ARG A 26 30.38 -18.90 18.40
N VAL A 27 31.31 -18.34 19.18
CA VAL A 27 31.72 -18.89 20.49
C VAL A 27 30.60 -18.74 21.52
N VAL A 28 29.94 -17.57 21.58
CA VAL A 28 28.83 -17.32 22.53
C VAL A 28 27.57 -18.13 22.20
N ALA A 29 27.36 -18.50 20.92
CA ALA A 29 26.22 -19.32 20.50
C ALA A 29 26.35 -20.82 20.86
N ASN A 30 27.54 -21.28 21.28
CA ASN A 30 27.79 -22.69 21.63
C ASN A 30 27.57 -23.00 23.12
N ALA A 31 27.56 -22.01 24.01
CA ALA A 31 27.47 -22.23 25.46
C ALA A 31 26.09 -22.70 25.95
N ASN A 32 25.02 -22.51 25.16
CA ASN A 32 23.63 -22.83 25.54
C ASN A 32 22.98 -23.91 24.67
N LYS A 33 23.76 -24.81 24.05
CA LYS A 33 23.22 -25.87 23.19
C LYS A 33 22.77 -27.07 24.04
N THR A 34 21.48 -27.39 24.00
CA THR A 34 20.99 -28.70 24.45
C THR A 34 21.67 -29.81 23.65
N PRO A 35 22.05 -30.94 24.27
CA PRO A 35 22.68 -32.05 23.56
C PRO A 35 21.80 -32.55 22.40
N ARG A 36 22.45 -33.14 21.39
CA ARG A 36 21.77 -33.73 20.24
C ARG A 36 20.87 -34.87 20.72
N ALA A 37 19.65 -34.96 20.18
CA ALA A 37 18.67 -35.98 20.59
C ALA A 37 19.28 -37.38 20.44
N SER A 38 19.11 -38.18 21.49
CA SER A 38 19.70 -39.53 21.61
C SER A 38 18.88 -40.58 20.84
N THR A 39 17.56 -40.37 20.76
CA THR A 39 16.60 -41.30 20.14
C THR A 39 15.72 -40.56 19.13
N ILE A 40 15.23 -41.28 18.11
CA ILE A 40 14.35 -40.71 17.07
C ILE A 40 13.05 -40.14 17.67
N GLN A 41 12.50 -40.81 18.69
CA GLN A 41 11.30 -40.33 19.42
C GLN A 41 11.56 -38.98 20.11
N GLU A 42 12.70 -38.85 20.80
CA GLU A 42 13.11 -37.60 21.46
C GLU A 42 13.27 -36.44 20.44
N LEU A 43 13.75 -36.75 19.24
CA LEU A 43 13.86 -35.77 18.15
C LEU A 43 12.48 -35.32 17.65
N GLN A 44 11.55 -36.26 17.48
CA GLN A 44 10.17 -35.97 17.05
C GLN A 44 9.45 -35.10 18.08
N GLU A 45 9.52 -35.44 19.36
CA GLU A 45 8.93 -34.66 20.44
C GLU A 45 9.54 -33.25 20.54
N ARG A 46 10.86 -33.11 20.38
CA ARG A 46 11.50 -31.78 20.32
C ARG A 46 11.00 -30.95 19.14
N LEU A 47 10.85 -31.55 17.96
CA LEU A 47 10.34 -30.86 16.78
C LEU A 47 8.88 -30.41 16.98
N GLU A 48 8.05 -31.25 17.59
CA GLU A 48 6.67 -30.92 17.91
C GLU A 48 6.58 -29.81 18.97
N ALA A 49 7.40 -29.87 20.02
CA ALA A 49 7.47 -28.83 21.04
C ALA A 49 7.96 -27.49 20.45
N CYS A 50 8.92 -27.50 19.53
CA CYS A 50 9.36 -26.30 18.82
C CYS A 50 8.25 -25.73 17.91
N LYS A 51 7.51 -26.59 17.19
CA LYS A 51 6.35 -26.18 16.39
C LYS A 51 5.24 -25.60 17.27
N ALA A 52 4.95 -26.22 18.42
CA ALA A 52 3.96 -25.76 19.39
C ALA A 52 4.33 -24.39 19.99
N LYS A 53 5.58 -24.21 20.44
CA LYS A 53 6.08 -22.93 20.97
C LYS A 53 6.02 -21.82 19.92
N LYS A 54 6.35 -22.11 18.66
CA LYS A 54 6.25 -21.15 17.55
C LYS A 54 4.79 -20.81 17.22
N ALA A 55 3.89 -21.79 17.28
CA ALA A 55 2.46 -21.59 17.07
C ALA A 55 1.82 -20.78 18.21
N GLN A 56 2.22 -21.02 19.46
CA GLN A 56 1.80 -20.22 20.63
C GLN A 56 2.32 -18.78 20.52
N GLY A 57 3.60 -18.56 20.24
CA GLY A 57 4.15 -17.22 20.05
C GLY A 57 3.47 -16.43 18.91
N TYR A 58 3.08 -17.10 17.82
CA TYR A 58 2.29 -16.49 16.76
C TYR A 58 0.87 -16.13 17.22
N ARG A 59 0.19 -17.03 17.96
CA ARG A 59 -1.13 -16.77 18.55
C ARG A 59 -1.08 -15.57 19.50
N ASP A 60 -0.09 -15.50 20.37
CA ASP A 60 0.10 -14.39 21.32
C ASP A 60 0.39 -13.06 20.63
N LEU A 61 1.14 -13.08 19.53
CA LEU A 61 1.37 -11.88 18.73
C LEU A 61 0.07 -11.38 18.08
N VAL A 62 -0.77 -12.29 17.60
CA VAL A 62 -2.07 -11.94 17.01
C VAL A 62 -3.04 -11.41 18.07
N THR A 63 -3.13 -12.03 19.24
CA THR A 63 -3.98 -11.55 20.35
C THR A 63 -3.52 -10.17 20.84
N LYS A 64 -2.21 -9.95 21.05
CA LYS A 64 -1.64 -8.65 21.43
C LYS A 64 -1.94 -7.56 20.39
N LYS A 65 -1.80 -7.87 19.08
CA LYS A 65 -2.14 -6.93 18.00
C LYS A 65 -3.63 -6.57 18.00
N ASN A 66 -4.50 -7.57 18.18
CA ASN A 66 -5.94 -7.37 18.23
C ASN A 66 -6.36 -6.51 19.43
N LEU A 67 -5.84 -6.78 20.63
CA LEU A 67 -6.09 -5.98 21.83
C LEU A 67 -5.62 -4.53 21.67
N LYS A 68 -4.40 -4.32 21.14
CA LYS A 68 -3.87 -2.97 20.88
C LYS A 68 -4.74 -2.20 19.86
N SER A 69 -5.29 -2.88 18.86
CA SER A 69 -6.21 -2.28 17.90
C SER A 69 -7.55 -1.90 18.52
N LYS A 70 -8.08 -2.73 19.44
CA LYS A 70 -9.33 -2.48 20.18
C LYS A 70 -9.16 -1.29 21.13
N LEU A 71 -8.07 -1.23 21.88
CA LEU A 71 -7.74 -0.11 22.77
C LEU A 71 -7.63 1.21 22.00
N LYS A 72 -6.90 1.26 20.89
CA LYS A 72 -6.82 2.47 20.04
C LYS A 72 -8.18 2.90 19.48
N LYS A 73 -9.04 1.94 19.11
CA LYS A 73 -10.41 2.24 18.65
C LYS A 73 -11.27 2.79 19.78
N ALA A 74 -11.16 2.25 20.99
CA ALA A 74 -11.88 2.73 22.17
C ALA A 74 -11.42 4.15 22.55
N GLU A 75 -10.12 4.41 22.59
CA GLU A 75 -9.56 5.72 22.86
C GLU A 75 -10.02 6.76 21.83
N LYS A 76 -9.99 6.42 20.53
CA LYS A 76 -10.50 7.29 19.47
C LYS A 76 -12.00 7.58 19.60
N LYS A 77 -12.80 6.59 20.03
CA LYS A 77 -14.23 6.78 20.31
C LYS A 77 -14.46 7.71 21.50
N ARG A 78 -13.68 7.56 22.59
CA ARG A 78 -13.74 8.45 23.75
C ARG A 78 -13.39 9.89 23.38
N LYS A 79 -12.24 10.11 22.72
CA LYS A 79 -11.84 11.44 22.22
C LYS A 79 -12.90 12.09 21.33
N LYS A 80 -13.51 11.33 20.43
CA LYS A 80 -14.60 11.83 19.57
C LYS A 80 -15.89 12.12 20.37
N ALA A 81 -16.18 11.37 21.42
CA ALA A 81 -17.31 11.63 22.30
C ALA A 81 -17.07 12.91 23.13
N ASP A 82 -15.85 13.09 23.66
CA ASP A 82 -15.44 14.26 24.41
C ASP A 82 -15.47 15.52 23.53
N GLU A 83 -14.96 15.45 22.30
CA GLU A 83 -15.07 16.53 21.30
C GLU A 83 -16.53 16.87 20.95
N ARG A 84 -17.41 15.86 20.87
CA ARG A 84 -18.85 16.09 20.63
C ARG A 84 -19.53 16.73 21.83
N ASN A 85 -19.22 16.28 23.05
CA ASN A 85 -19.75 16.86 24.28
C ASN A 85 -19.29 18.31 24.47
N LEU A 86 -18.02 18.62 24.15
CA LEU A 86 -17.49 19.98 24.22
C LEU A 86 -18.19 20.92 23.21
N LYS A 87 -18.41 20.44 21.98
CA LYS A 87 -19.19 21.18 20.97
C LYS A 87 -20.66 21.35 21.35
N HIS A 88 -21.27 20.32 21.94
CA HIS A 88 -22.67 20.40 22.39
C HIS A 88 -22.84 21.36 23.57
N LYS A 89 -21.83 21.47 24.44
CA LYS A 89 -21.78 22.46 25.52
C LYS A 89 -21.61 23.89 25.00
N GLN A 90 -20.84 24.09 23.92
CA GLN A 90 -20.73 25.38 23.23
C GLN A 90 -22.01 25.77 22.47
N MET A 91 -22.74 24.83 21.86
CA MET A 91 -23.96 25.13 21.09
C MET A 91 -25.22 25.36 21.94
N LYS A 92 -25.18 25.06 23.25
CA LYS A 92 -26.31 25.29 24.17
C LYS A 92 -26.44 26.75 24.63
N LEU A 93 -25.46 27.61 24.33
CA LEU A 93 -25.40 29.00 24.77
C LEU A 93 -25.94 30.01 23.76
N GLU A 94 -26.35 29.58 22.56
CA GLU A 94 -26.88 30.47 21.52
C GLU A 94 -28.28 30.00 21.07
N PRO A 95 -29.32 30.86 21.07
CA PRO A 95 -30.61 30.51 20.50
C PRO A 95 -30.44 30.24 18.99
N SER A 96 -30.88 29.06 18.53
CA SER A 96 -30.67 28.64 17.14
C SER A 96 -31.45 29.53 16.17
N LYS A 97 -30.73 30.20 15.27
CA LYS A 97 -31.33 30.95 14.15
C LYS A 97 -32.17 30.00 13.28
N PRO A 98 -33.32 30.46 12.73
CA PRO A 98 -34.12 29.65 11.81
C PRO A 98 -33.32 29.27 10.56
N VAL A 99 -33.34 27.99 10.20
CA VAL A 99 -32.65 27.46 9.02
C VAL A 99 -33.54 27.64 7.79
N PHE A 100 -32.99 28.26 6.74
CA PHE A 100 -33.68 28.50 5.48
C PHE A 100 -33.08 27.61 4.37
N ASN A 101 -33.93 27.05 3.50
CA ASN A 101 -33.49 26.34 2.30
C ASN A 101 -32.86 27.30 1.27
N SER A 102 -32.27 26.76 0.20
CA SER A 102 -31.78 27.53 -0.95
C SER A 102 -32.85 28.40 -1.64
N GLU A 103 -34.13 28.13 -1.40
CA GLU A 103 -35.29 28.89 -1.86
C GLU A 103 -35.78 29.94 -0.84
N GLY A 104 -35.07 30.16 0.26
CA GLY A 104 -35.44 31.13 1.30
C GLY A 104 -36.66 30.75 2.15
N LYS A 105 -37.12 29.50 2.09
CA LYS A 105 -38.21 28.97 2.94
C LYS A 105 -37.66 28.41 4.24
N MET A 106 -38.32 28.71 5.37
CA MET A 106 -37.95 28.19 6.68
C MET A 106 -38.22 26.69 6.75
N VAL A 107 -37.20 25.90 7.11
CA VAL A 107 -37.32 24.44 7.16
C VAL A 107 -36.93 23.90 8.53
N PHE A 108 -37.86 23.17 9.15
CA PHE A 108 -37.72 22.58 10.48
C PHE A 108 -36.89 21.28 10.51
N SER A 109 -36.18 20.96 9.42
CA SER A 109 -35.29 19.79 9.33
C SER A 109 -34.08 19.99 10.26
N LYS A 110 -33.72 18.95 11.02
CA LYS A 110 -32.49 18.93 11.86
C LYS A 110 -31.20 18.78 11.04
N PHE A 111 -31.30 18.65 9.72
CA PHE A 111 -30.16 18.55 8.81
C PHE A 111 -30.19 19.72 7.83
N ASP A 112 -29.15 20.56 7.89
CA ASP A 112 -28.86 21.60 6.93
C ASP A 112 -27.87 21.07 5.88
N PHE A 113 -28.26 21.09 4.60
CA PHE A 113 -27.43 20.66 3.48
C PHE A 113 -26.66 21.82 2.83
N SER A 114 -26.89 23.06 3.25
CA SER A 114 -26.29 24.27 2.66
C SER A 114 -24.77 24.35 2.90
N GLU A 115 -24.30 23.88 4.06
CA GLU A 115 -22.86 23.85 4.41
C GLU A 115 -22.07 22.75 3.67
N ILE A 116 -22.74 21.81 3.01
CA ILE A 116 -22.06 20.69 2.32
C ILE A 116 -21.32 21.19 1.08
N GLY A 117 -21.84 22.22 0.39
CA GLY A 117 -21.21 22.81 -0.77
C GLY A 117 -19.94 23.59 -0.44
N SER A 118 -20.02 24.52 0.52
CA SER A 118 -18.93 25.42 0.91
C SER A 118 -17.72 24.65 1.48
N HIS A 119 -17.96 23.71 2.41
CA HIS A 119 -16.88 22.89 2.96
C HIS A 119 -16.23 21.95 1.94
N LYS A 120 -16.97 21.54 0.89
CA LYS A 120 -16.41 20.71 -0.18
C LYS A 120 -15.47 21.52 -1.07
N GLU A 121 -15.84 22.75 -1.40
CA GLU A 121 -15.01 23.66 -2.20
C GLU A 121 -13.71 24.05 -1.47
N GLU A 122 -13.78 24.41 -0.19
CA GLU A 122 -12.56 24.68 0.59
C GLU A 122 -11.64 23.47 0.67
N LYS A 123 -12.20 22.27 0.84
CA LYS A 123 -11.42 21.02 0.87
C LYS A 123 -10.79 20.71 -0.48
N LYS A 124 -11.45 21.03 -1.60
CA LYS A 124 -10.87 20.90 -2.95
C LYS A 124 -9.70 21.88 -3.11
N LYS A 125 -9.89 23.16 -2.80
CA LYS A 125 -8.81 24.17 -2.84
C LYS A 125 -7.60 23.74 -1.99
N LYS A 126 -7.82 23.28 -0.76
CA LYS A 126 -6.76 22.74 0.12
C LYS A 126 -6.06 21.50 -0.43
N LYS A 127 -6.75 20.65 -1.20
CA LYS A 127 -6.16 19.45 -1.85
C LYS A 127 -5.35 19.84 -3.07
N GLU A 128 -5.86 20.75 -3.89
CA GLU A 128 -5.18 21.24 -5.08
C GLU A 128 -3.89 21.98 -4.72
N LEU A 129 -3.89 22.77 -3.64
CA LEU A 129 -2.68 23.39 -3.10
C LEU A 129 -1.63 22.36 -2.65
N LYS A 130 -2.05 21.13 -2.34
CA LYS A 130 -1.18 20.03 -1.86
C LYS A 130 -0.85 19.02 -2.95
N ASP A 131 -1.34 19.20 -4.18
CA ASP A 131 -1.11 18.28 -5.29
C ASP A 131 0.37 18.35 -5.72
N PRO A 132 1.11 17.23 -5.67
CA PRO A 132 2.52 17.20 -6.07
C PRO A 132 2.76 17.67 -7.51
N ARG A 133 1.80 17.54 -8.42
CA ARG A 133 1.92 18.03 -9.81
C ARG A 133 1.92 19.56 -9.87
N LYS A 134 0.90 20.18 -9.27
CA LYS A 134 0.76 21.64 -9.20
C LYS A 134 1.92 22.29 -8.44
N ILE A 135 2.43 21.64 -7.39
CA ILE A 135 3.61 22.15 -6.66
C ILE A 135 4.85 22.12 -7.56
N LEU A 136 5.04 21.05 -8.35
CA LEU A 136 6.17 20.94 -9.27
C LEU A 136 6.10 21.99 -10.39
N GLU A 137 4.90 22.25 -10.92
CA GLU A 137 4.67 23.32 -11.91
C GLU A 137 5.02 24.69 -11.33
N LYS A 138 4.50 25.04 -10.15
CA LYS A 138 4.84 26.29 -9.47
C LYS A 138 6.34 26.45 -9.23
N LEU A 139 7.05 25.37 -8.86
CA LEU A 139 8.50 25.42 -8.69
C LEU A 139 9.24 25.63 -10.01
N LYS A 140 8.72 25.11 -11.13
CA LYS A 140 9.28 25.35 -12.46
C LYS A 140 9.06 26.81 -12.88
N GLU A 141 7.82 27.30 -12.80
CA GLU A 141 7.47 28.68 -13.11
C GLU A 141 8.32 29.66 -12.30
N LYS A 142 8.47 29.44 -10.98
CA LYS A 142 9.36 30.24 -10.13
C LYS A 142 10.82 30.21 -10.56
N LYS A 143 11.32 29.05 -10.97
CA LYS A 143 12.70 28.94 -11.47
C LYS A 143 12.87 29.65 -12.80
N GLU A 144 11.86 29.62 -13.67
CA GLU A 144 11.86 30.32 -14.95
C GLU A 144 11.78 31.84 -14.76
N THR A 145 10.93 32.34 -13.87
CA THR A 145 10.87 33.78 -13.56
C THR A 145 12.18 34.29 -12.96
N LEU A 146 12.78 33.54 -12.03
CA LEU A 146 14.09 33.89 -11.48
C LEU A 146 15.22 33.81 -12.51
N LYS A 147 15.11 32.96 -13.54
CA LYS A 147 16.07 32.94 -14.66
C LYS A 147 15.90 34.15 -15.55
N LYS A 148 14.67 34.46 -15.98
CA LYS A 148 14.37 35.64 -16.80
C LYS A 148 14.90 36.93 -16.17
N LEU A 149 14.66 37.14 -14.88
CA LEU A 149 15.17 38.33 -14.16
C LEU A 149 16.69 38.39 -14.05
N LYS A 150 17.38 37.24 -14.07
CA LYS A 150 18.84 37.20 -14.15
C LYS A 150 19.34 37.53 -15.55
N ASP A 151 18.68 36.98 -16.57
CA ASP A 151 19.03 37.21 -17.97
C ASP A 151 18.81 38.68 -18.36
N GLU A 152 17.83 39.35 -17.73
CA GLU A 152 17.58 40.80 -17.83
C GLU A 152 18.60 41.67 -17.03
N GLY A 153 19.59 41.07 -16.36
CA GLY A 153 20.65 41.77 -15.62
C GLY A 153 20.23 42.30 -14.24
N GLN A 154 19.05 41.95 -13.73
CA GLN A 154 18.52 42.46 -12.46
C GLN A 154 18.93 41.61 -11.24
N GLU A 155 20.23 41.37 -11.07
CA GLU A 155 20.75 40.45 -10.05
C GLU A 155 20.40 40.86 -8.61
N ALA A 156 20.45 42.16 -8.31
CA ALA A 156 20.10 42.69 -6.99
C ALA A 156 18.64 42.34 -6.60
N LYS A 157 17.70 42.49 -7.53
CA LYS A 157 16.29 42.13 -7.30
C LYS A 157 16.11 40.63 -7.10
N VAL A 158 16.87 39.81 -7.83
CA VAL A 158 16.86 38.34 -7.67
C VAL A 158 17.35 37.94 -6.27
N LEU A 159 18.40 38.60 -5.76
CA LEU A 159 18.90 38.36 -4.41
C LEU A 159 17.87 38.75 -3.35
N GLU A 160 17.25 39.93 -3.48
CA GLU A 160 16.17 40.35 -2.57
C GLU A 160 14.99 39.36 -2.58
N LEU A 161 14.55 38.91 -3.75
CA LEU A 161 13.45 37.95 -3.87
C LEU A 161 13.80 36.63 -3.19
N LYS A 162 15.01 36.11 -3.39
CA LYS A 162 15.48 34.90 -2.71
C LYS A 162 15.55 35.06 -1.20
N GLN A 163 16.02 36.20 -0.71
CA GLN A 163 16.05 36.50 0.73
C GLN A 163 14.64 36.58 1.30
N LYS A 164 13.72 37.31 0.65
CA LYS A 164 12.31 37.39 1.03
C LYS A 164 11.65 36.01 1.07
N GLU A 165 11.90 35.16 0.07
CA GLU A 165 11.41 33.78 0.06
C GLU A 165 12.03 32.93 1.19
N ALA A 166 13.33 33.06 1.44
CA ALA A 166 14.00 32.33 2.52
C ALA A 166 13.41 32.68 3.90
N TRP A 167 13.21 33.97 4.17
CA TRP A 167 12.57 34.44 5.42
C TRP A 167 11.11 34.00 5.51
N SER A 168 10.33 34.12 4.43
CA SER A 168 8.94 33.62 4.40
C SER A 168 8.87 32.12 4.69
N ASN A 169 9.79 31.34 4.12
CA ASN A 169 9.88 29.92 4.35
C ASN A 169 10.31 29.58 5.78
N ALA A 170 11.23 30.35 6.37
CA ALA A 170 11.61 30.20 7.77
C ALA A 170 10.42 30.46 8.70
N PHE A 171 9.65 31.53 8.47
CA PHE A 171 8.47 31.86 9.26
C PHE A 171 7.39 30.77 9.17
N LYS A 172 7.07 30.30 7.96
CA LYS A 172 6.11 29.19 7.74
C LYS A 172 6.56 27.89 8.40
N LYS A 173 7.88 27.59 8.40
CA LYS A 173 8.41 26.43 9.11
C LYS A 173 8.26 26.59 10.62
N ALA A 174 8.50 27.78 11.17
CA ALA A 174 8.29 28.09 12.58
C ALA A 174 6.81 28.00 13.01
N GLU A 175 5.88 28.41 12.14
CA GLU A 175 4.44 28.20 12.30
C GLU A 175 4.03 26.70 12.28
N GLY A 176 4.93 25.82 11.82
CA GLY A 176 4.70 24.37 11.72
C GLY A 176 4.12 23.93 10.37
N VAL A 177 4.09 24.80 9.37
CA VAL A 177 3.66 24.47 8.01
C VAL A 177 4.73 23.63 7.31
N LYS A 178 4.33 22.44 6.83
CA LYS A 178 5.23 21.54 6.08
C LYS A 178 5.39 22.00 4.64
N ILE A 179 6.48 22.68 4.36
CA ILE A 179 6.86 23.16 3.03
C ILE A 179 7.43 21.99 2.19
N LYS A 180 7.05 21.89 0.92
CA LYS A 180 7.44 20.80 0.00
C LYS A 180 8.05 21.38 -1.27
N ASP A 181 9.30 21.84 -1.19
CA ASP A 181 9.94 22.57 -2.30
C ASP A 181 10.93 21.71 -3.10
N ASP A 182 11.18 20.47 -2.68
CA ASP A 182 12.17 19.58 -3.32
C ASP A 182 11.64 18.94 -4.61
N PRO A 183 12.17 19.29 -5.80
CA PRO A 183 11.64 18.81 -7.07
C PRO A 183 11.83 17.29 -7.24
N GLU A 184 12.91 16.73 -6.72
CA GLU A 184 13.19 15.29 -6.81
C GLU A 184 12.24 14.46 -5.96
N LEU A 185 11.94 14.91 -4.74
CA LEU A 185 10.98 14.23 -3.85
C LEU A 185 9.56 14.30 -4.41
N LEU A 186 9.19 15.44 -5.03
CA LEU A 186 7.90 15.57 -5.71
C LEU A 186 7.80 14.60 -6.89
N LYS A 187 8.83 14.51 -7.75
CA LYS A 187 8.89 13.51 -8.84
C LYS A 187 8.81 12.07 -8.30
N LYS A 188 9.52 11.74 -7.22
CA LYS A 188 9.43 10.41 -6.56
C LYS A 188 8.03 10.15 -6.02
N THR A 189 7.36 11.16 -5.49
CA THR A 189 5.98 11.05 -5.00
C THR A 189 5.01 10.74 -6.14
N LEU A 190 5.14 11.44 -7.28
CA LEU A 190 4.33 11.16 -8.48
C LEU A 190 4.53 9.73 -8.97
N LYS A 191 5.78 9.26 -9.07
CA LYS A 191 6.07 7.85 -9.44
C LYS A 191 5.43 6.84 -8.48
N ARG A 192 5.43 7.12 -7.18
CA ARG A 192 4.77 6.25 -6.17
C ARG A 192 3.24 6.24 -6.35
N GLU A 193 2.65 7.39 -6.66
CA GLU A 193 1.22 7.47 -6.94
C GLU A 193 0.85 6.70 -8.21
N GLU A 194 1.62 6.86 -9.28
CA GLU A 194 1.44 6.13 -10.53
C GLU A 194 1.56 4.62 -10.34
N THR A 195 2.60 4.15 -9.66
CA THR A 195 2.78 2.72 -9.37
C THR A 195 1.64 2.16 -8.51
N LYS A 196 1.15 2.93 -7.53
CA LYS A 196 -0.04 2.57 -6.75
C LYS A 196 -1.28 2.45 -7.63
N LYS A 197 -1.50 3.39 -8.55
CA LYS A 197 -2.63 3.35 -9.49
C LYS A 197 -2.52 2.17 -10.46
N LYS A 198 -1.34 1.91 -11.02
CA LYS A 198 -1.06 0.73 -11.87
C LYS A 198 -1.36 -0.58 -11.13
N ARG A 199 -0.90 -0.71 -9.87
CA ARG A 199 -1.21 -1.87 -9.03
C ARG A 199 -2.72 -2.04 -8.82
N SER A 200 -3.42 -0.95 -8.47
CA SER A 200 -4.88 -1.00 -8.29
C SER A 200 -5.61 -1.39 -9.57
N ALA A 201 -5.21 -0.83 -10.72
CA ALA A 201 -5.77 -1.19 -12.03
C ALA A 201 -5.56 -2.67 -12.36
N LYS A 202 -4.34 -3.20 -12.18
CA LYS A 202 -4.04 -4.63 -12.37
C LYS A 202 -4.88 -5.52 -11.46
N GLN A 203 -5.06 -5.14 -10.19
CA GLN A 203 -5.89 -5.89 -9.25
C GLN A 203 -7.36 -5.90 -9.67
N TRP A 204 -7.88 -4.78 -10.18
CA TRP A 204 -9.26 -4.70 -10.66
C TRP A 204 -9.47 -5.53 -11.92
N ALA A 205 -8.56 -5.44 -12.89
CA ALA A 205 -8.58 -6.28 -14.08
C ALA A 205 -8.52 -7.78 -13.75
N SER A 206 -7.65 -8.17 -12.81
CA SER A 206 -7.57 -9.56 -12.34
C SER A 206 -8.86 -10.05 -11.66
N ARG A 207 -9.51 -9.20 -10.86
CA ARG A 207 -10.81 -9.51 -10.25
C ARG A 207 -11.90 -9.70 -11.30
N GLU A 208 -11.94 -8.82 -12.30
CA GLU A 208 -12.90 -8.92 -13.40
C GLU A 208 -12.68 -10.18 -14.23
N HIS A 209 -11.43 -10.48 -14.57
CA HIS A 209 -11.07 -11.72 -15.26
C HIS A 209 -11.48 -12.96 -14.45
N THR A 210 -11.20 -12.97 -13.15
CA THR A 210 -11.60 -14.09 -12.26
C THR A 210 -13.12 -14.27 -12.24
N LYS A 211 -13.88 -13.18 -12.19
CA LYS A 211 -15.35 -13.21 -12.25
C LYS A 211 -15.85 -13.78 -13.59
N LYS A 212 -15.28 -13.31 -14.72
CA LYS A 212 -15.61 -13.78 -16.06
C LYS A 212 -15.28 -15.26 -16.24
N LYS A 213 -14.10 -15.70 -15.80
CA LYS A 213 -13.70 -17.10 -15.81
C LYS A 213 -14.64 -17.97 -14.98
N ALA A 214 -14.94 -17.57 -13.73
CA ALA A 214 -15.86 -18.33 -12.88
C ALA A 214 -17.28 -18.44 -13.46
N LEU A 215 -17.74 -17.45 -14.24
CA LEU A 215 -19.00 -17.52 -14.97
C LEU A 215 -18.89 -18.52 -16.14
N SER A 216 -17.83 -18.41 -16.95
CA SER A 216 -17.58 -19.30 -18.10
C SER A 216 -17.45 -20.76 -17.67
N ASP A 217 -16.67 -21.05 -16.62
CA ASP A 217 -16.47 -22.40 -16.09
C ASP A 217 -17.81 -23.04 -15.65
N LYS A 218 -18.71 -22.24 -15.05
CA LYS A 218 -20.05 -22.70 -14.65
C LYS A 218 -20.94 -23.01 -15.85
N VAL A 219 -20.89 -22.16 -16.88
CA VAL A 219 -21.66 -22.37 -18.12
C VAL A 219 -21.15 -23.61 -18.84
N GLN A 220 -19.83 -23.74 -19.03
CA GLN A 220 -19.21 -24.92 -19.63
C GLN A 220 -19.57 -26.21 -18.89
N LYS A 221 -19.52 -26.20 -17.55
CA LYS A 221 -19.93 -27.36 -16.74
C LYS A 221 -21.41 -27.71 -16.92
N ARG A 222 -22.28 -26.70 -17.09
CA ARG A 222 -23.71 -26.93 -17.36
C ARG A 222 -23.90 -27.54 -18.75
N GLU A 223 -23.21 -27.01 -19.76
CA GLU A 223 -23.26 -27.52 -21.12
C GLU A 223 -22.75 -28.95 -21.22
N SER A 224 -21.61 -29.26 -20.60
CA SER A 224 -21.06 -30.62 -20.56
C SER A 224 -22.01 -31.61 -19.88
N ASN A 225 -22.65 -31.21 -18.78
CA ASN A 225 -23.64 -32.05 -18.10
C ASN A 225 -24.90 -32.27 -18.95
N ILE A 226 -25.36 -31.25 -19.66
CA ILE A 226 -26.51 -31.36 -20.58
C ILE A 226 -26.16 -32.29 -21.75
N GLN A 227 -24.98 -32.15 -22.34
CA GLN A 227 -24.49 -33.02 -23.41
C GLN A 227 -24.39 -34.47 -22.92
N ALA A 228 -23.73 -34.71 -21.79
CA ALA A 228 -23.64 -36.03 -21.18
C ALA A 228 -25.02 -36.66 -20.94
N ARG A 229 -26.01 -35.87 -20.47
CA ARG A 229 -27.39 -36.35 -20.30
C ARG A 229 -28.05 -36.70 -21.63
N LYS A 230 -27.85 -35.89 -22.69
CA LYS A 230 -28.35 -36.17 -24.04
C LYS A 230 -27.74 -37.46 -24.59
N ASP A 231 -26.44 -37.64 -24.44
CA ASP A 231 -25.72 -38.83 -24.95
C ASP A 231 -26.08 -40.08 -24.16
N GLN A 232 -26.21 -40.00 -22.84
CA GLN A 232 -26.75 -41.09 -22.03
C GLN A 232 -28.17 -41.50 -22.47
N MET A 233 -29.04 -40.54 -22.79
CA MET A 233 -30.39 -40.85 -23.28
C MET A 233 -30.36 -41.52 -24.66
N LYS A 234 -29.48 -41.06 -25.57
CA LYS A 234 -29.26 -41.71 -26.87
C LYS A 234 -28.73 -43.14 -26.70
N ASN A 235 -27.71 -43.32 -25.86
CA ASN A 235 -27.10 -44.62 -25.57
C ASN A 235 -28.09 -45.58 -24.90
N LYS A 236 -28.92 -45.11 -23.97
CA LYS A 236 -30.01 -45.92 -23.37
C LYS A 236 -31.03 -46.36 -24.41
N LYS A 237 -31.45 -45.47 -25.32
CA LYS A 237 -32.35 -45.83 -26.43
C LYS A 237 -31.72 -46.88 -27.34
N ARG A 238 -30.44 -46.71 -27.70
CA ARG A 238 -29.69 -47.67 -28.51
C ARG A 238 -29.57 -49.03 -27.82
N ALA A 239 -29.14 -49.08 -26.55
CA ALA A 239 -29.01 -50.32 -25.81
C ALA A 239 -30.34 -51.09 -25.71
N LYS A 240 -31.47 -50.38 -25.58
CA LYS A 240 -32.81 -50.99 -25.63
C LYS A 240 -33.15 -51.56 -27.02
N ALA A 241 -32.75 -50.90 -28.10
CA ALA A 241 -32.97 -51.39 -29.47
C ALA A 241 -32.15 -52.67 -29.76
N ILE A 242 -30.87 -52.68 -29.36
CA ILE A 242 -29.98 -53.86 -29.49
C ILE A 242 -30.54 -55.04 -28.71
N LYS A 243 -30.99 -54.83 -27.45
CA LYS A 243 -31.63 -55.89 -26.64
C LYS A 243 -32.89 -56.48 -27.28
N LYS A 244 -33.55 -55.73 -28.17
CA LYS A 244 -34.73 -56.18 -28.93
C LYS A 244 -34.38 -56.76 -30.32
N GLY A 245 -33.10 -56.99 -30.60
CA GLY A 245 -32.63 -57.56 -31.86
C GLY A 245 -32.66 -56.61 -33.07
N ARG A 246 -32.89 -55.30 -32.87
CA ARG A 246 -32.79 -54.33 -33.97
C ARG A 246 -31.34 -53.97 -34.26
N ILE A 247 -30.92 -54.15 -35.51
CA ILE A 247 -29.64 -53.65 -36.04
C ILE A 247 -29.68 -52.13 -35.99
N VAL A 248 -28.69 -51.51 -35.35
CA VAL A 248 -28.55 -50.05 -35.26
C VAL A 248 -27.40 -49.64 -36.18
N PRO A 249 -27.67 -49.06 -37.36
CA PRO A 249 -26.62 -48.65 -38.28
C PRO A 249 -25.81 -47.46 -37.75
N GLY A 250 -24.50 -47.45 -38.01
CA GLY A 250 -23.61 -46.33 -37.69
C GLY A 250 -22.89 -46.43 -36.35
N PHE A 251 -22.77 -47.64 -35.80
CA PHE A 251 -21.65 -48.07 -34.97
C PHE A 251 -20.93 -49.21 -35.67
#